data_AF-A0A7S0PM55-F1
#
_entry.id   AF-A0A7S0PM55-F1
#
_cell.length_a   1.000
_cell.length_b   1.000
_cell.length_c   1.000
_cell.angle_alpha   90.00
_cell.angle_beta   90.00
_cell.angle_gamma   90.00
#
_symmetry.space_group_name_H-M   'P 1'
#
loop_
_entity.id
_entity.type
_entity.pdbx_description
1 polymer ?
#
loop_
_entity_poly.entity_id
_entity_poly.type
_entity_poly.pdbx_seq_one_letter_code
_entity_poly.pdbx_strand_id
1 'polypeptide(L)'
;MCSVDKMLIKGIRSFSPDNDHAIIFPKPLTLIVGRNGAGKTTVIECLKMATTGELPPSARAGQAFIHDPKVADVTEVKAQIKLRFRDVRAQPCVVTRSFQLAQKSGGKLEKKDLDQAIQTIDEKTGEKVSVSRKCADINATVPDMMGVSKAILENVVFVHQEDSNWPLGEAATLKKKFDEIFSATKYTKALEHIGRLRKEQAAAIKEHKLRVENLRLQKDHASKLKDRHDDARDKATALGSRMKELQGKIDECNSAVTAAGGDIHELRSLSEKIGQLEARREAIVTENSRKHANLGTYEMTDPTEVLEKSAEDFAAQVSSLKRLLEECERKSGDLSLEIANFTERREKELRTVTKLGAESDAQQRRLRERAETLLDLCARYPDLGPAPRDRKS
;
A
#
# COMPACT_ATOMS: atom_id res chain seq x y z
N MET A 1 -37.90 -2.35 -50.29
CA MET A 1 -38.63 -1.08 -50.15
C MET A 1 -39.55 -1.20 -48.95
N CYS A 2 -39.36 -0.33 -47.95
CA CYS A 2 -40.21 -0.30 -46.76
C CYS A 2 -41.63 0.15 -47.13
N SER A 3 -42.66 -0.50 -46.57
CA SER A 3 -44.05 -0.09 -46.80
C SER A 3 -44.97 -0.48 -45.66
N VAL A 4 -45.98 0.35 -45.40
CA VAL A 4 -47.08 0.00 -44.50
C VAL A 4 -48.14 -0.77 -45.30
N ASP A 5 -48.61 -1.90 -44.79
CA ASP A 5 -49.53 -2.78 -45.51
C ASP A 5 -50.94 -2.81 -44.87
N LYS A 6 -51.01 -2.94 -43.54
CA LYS A 6 -52.29 -3.04 -42.80
C LYS A 6 -52.14 -2.55 -41.37
N MET A 7 -53.13 -1.84 -40.85
CA MET A 7 -53.20 -1.47 -39.42
C MET A 7 -54.53 -1.94 -38.82
N LEU A 8 -54.50 -2.34 -37.56
CA LEU A 8 -55.67 -2.64 -36.75
C LEU A 8 -55.64 -1.71 -35.52
N ILE A 9 -56.76 -1.02 -35.29
CA ILE A 9 -56.96 -0.11 -34.17
C ILE A 9 -58.12 -0.65 -33.32
N LYS A 10 -57.92 -0.67 -31.99
CA LYS A 10 -58.92 -1.05 -30.99
C LYS A 10 -58.80 -0.17 -29.75
N GLY A 11 -59.91 0.36 -29.25
CA GLY A 11 -59.95 1.11 -27.99
C GLY A 11 -59.14 2.42 -27.99
N ILE A 12 -58.98 3.08 -29.14
CA ILE A 12 -58.25 4.36 -29.28
C ILE A 12 -59.23 5.47 -29.67
N ARG A 13 -59.34 6.53 -28.87
CA ARG A 13 -60.30 7.64 -29.06
C ARG A 13 -61.69 7.15 -29.48
N SER A 14 -62.17 7.47 -30.68
CA SER A 14 -63.49 7.09 -31.20
C SER A 14 -63.60 5.63 -31.65
N PHE A 15 -62.49 4.88 -31.72
CA PHE A 15 -62.51 3.46 -32.07
C PHE A 15 -62.92 2.64 -30.85
N SER A 16 -64.00 1.86 -31.00
CA SER A 16 -64.57 1.03 -29.94
C SER A 16 -63.54 0.05 -29.36
N PRO A 17 -63.60 -0.24 -28.05
CA PRO A 17 -62.78 -1.27 -27.43
C PRO A 17 -63.26 -2.69 -27.69
N ASP A 18 -64.44 -2.89 -28.30
CA ASP A 18 -65.02 -4.21 -28.54
C ASP A 18 -64.64 -4.74 -29.92
N ASN A 19 -64.65 -3.83 -30.91
CA ASN A 19 -64.46 -4.16 -32.32
C ASN A 19 -63.05 -3.86 -32.82
N ASP A 20 -62.55 -4.74 -33.67
CA ASP A 20 -61.28 -4.56 -34.35
C ASP A 20 -61.49 -3.77 -35.64
N HIS A 21 -60.97 -2.55 -35.71
CA HIS A 21 -61.05 -1.72 -36.91
C HIS A 21 -59.78 -1.88 -37.75
N ALA A 22 -59.90 -2.58 -38.89
CA ALA A 22 -58.79 -2.82 -39.81
C ALA A 22 -58.78 -1.84 -40.98
N ILE A 23 -57.61 -1.27 -41.27
CA ILE A 23 -57.33 -0.38 -42.40
C ILE A 23 -56.24 -1.04 -43.24
N ILE A 24 -56.49 -1.19 -44.54
CA ILE A 24 -55.50 -1.69 -45.52
C ILE A 24 -54.94 -0.48 -46.27
N PHE A 25 -53.62 -0.44 -46.46
CA PHE A 25 -52.93 0.67 -47.13
C PHE A 25 -52.51 0.24 -48.54
N PRO A 26 -53.38 0.40 -49.56
CA PRO A 26 -53.02 0.13 -50.94
C PRO A 26 -51.96 1.12 -51.44
N LYS A 27 -51.16 0.65 -52.40
CA LYS A 27 -50.13 1.44 -53.09
C LYS A 27 -50.65 1.86 -54.47
N PRO A 28 -50.24 3.03 -54.99
CA PRO A 28 -49.33 4.01 -54.39
C PRO A 28 -50.04 5.01 -53.46
N LEU A 29 -51.37 5.07 -53.48
CA LEU A 29 -52.16 6.09 -52.79
C LEU A 29 -53.27 5.44 -51.95
N THR A 30 -53.38 5.86 -50.69
CA THR A 30 -54.50 5.52 -49.80
C THR A 30 -55.29 6.79 -49.49
N LEU A 31 -56.56 6.84 -49.91
CA LEU A 31 -57.45 7.97 -49.65
C LEU A 31 -58.32 7.68 -48.41
N ILE A 32 -58.20 8.51 -47.36
CA ILE A 32 -58.99 8.40 -46.13
C ILE A 32 -59.96 9.58 -46.06
N VAL A 33 -61.24 9.31 -46.32
CA VAL A 33 -62.33 10.32 -46.30
C VAL A 33 -63.37 9.98 -45.25
N GLY A 34 -64.07 11.00 -44.77
CA GLY A 34 -65.10 10.85 -43.75
C GLY A 34 -65.48 12.20 -43.14
N ARG A 35 -66.59 12.23 -42.41
CA ARG A 35 -67.07 13.44 -41.72
C ARG A 35 -66.07 13.91 -40.66
N ASN A 36 -66.23 15.15 -40.19
CA ASN A 36 -65.45 15.63 -39.04
C ASN A 36 -65.79 14.78 -37.80
N GLY A 37 -64.77 14.47 -36.99
CA GLY A 37 -64.91 13.54 -35.86
C GLY A 37 -64.92 12.05 -36.22
N ALA A 38 -64.87 11.67 -37.50
CA ALA A 38 -64.84 10.25 -37.91
C ALA A 38 -63.53 9.49 -37.57
N GLY A 39 -62.58 10.13 -36.87
CA GLY A 39 -61.32 9.48 -36.47
C GLY A 39 -60.20 9.49 -37.52
N LYS A 40 -60.30 10.28 -38.60
CA LYS A 40 -59.26 10.37 -39.64
C LYS A 40 -57.88 10.75 -39.07
N THR A 41 -57.83 11.80 -38.26
CA THR A 41 -56.59 12.24 -37.58
C THR A 41 -56.07 11.16 -36.64
N THR A 42 -56.97 10.47 -35.93
CA THR A 42 -56.63 9.33 -35.05
C THR A 42 -55.92 8.20 -35.79
N VAL A 43 -56.25 7.94 -37.06
CA VAL A 43 -55.53 6.95 -37.88
C VAL A 43 -54.06 7.33 -38.04
N ILE A 44 -53.77 8.60 -38.31
CA ILE A 44 -52.39 9.09 -38.46
C ILE A 44 -51.66 9.08 -37.10
N GLU A 45 -52.34 9.44 -36.02
CA GLU A 45 -51.79 9.32 -34.67
C GLU A 45 -51.45 7.87 -34.31
N CYS A 46 -52.27 6.90 -34.72
CA CYS A 46 -52.00 5.47 -34.52
C CYS A 46 -50.78 5.01 -35.31
N LEU A 47 -50.60 5.49 -36.55
CA LEU A 47 -49.40 5.22 -37.35
C LEU A 47 -48.15 5.79 -36.69
N LYS A 48 -48.21 7.03 -36.19
CA LYS A 48 -47.14 7.66 -35.41
C LYS A 48 -46.83 6.84 -34.15
N MET A 49 -47.84 6.53 -33.33
CA MET A 49 -47.66 5.77 -32.08
C MET A 49 -47.11 4.36 -32.31
N ALA A 50 -47.55 3.68 -33.38
CA ALA A 50 -47.06 2.35 -33.71
C ALA A 50 -45.57 2.37 -34.07
N THR A 51 -45.14 3.38 -34.82
CA THR A 51 -43.79 3.47 -35.39
C THR A 51 -42.77 4.15 -34.47
N THR A 52 -43.13 5.22 -33.78
CA THR A 52 -42.20 6.00 -32.94
C THR A 52 -42.45 5.88 -31.44
N GLY A 53 -43.63 5.41 -31.04
CA GLY A 53 -44.07 5.37 -29.65
C GLY A 53 -44.48 6.74 -29.07
N GLU A 54 -44.51 7.79 -29.90
CA GLU A 54 -44.90 9.13 -29.49
C GLU A 54 -46.42 9.31 -29.51
N LEU A 55 -46.93 9.90 -28.43
CA LEU A 55 -48.35 10.23 -28.29
C LEU A 55 -48.67 11.57 -28.98
N PRO A 56 -49.93 11.80 -29.39
CA PRO A 56 -50.32 13.07 -29.96
C PRO A 56 -50.19 14.23 -28.94
N PRO A 57 -49.96 15.48 -29.40
CA PRO A 57 -49.75 16.64 -28.53
C PRO A 57 -50.91 16.88 -27.55
N SER A 58 -52.13 16.60 -27.99
CA SER A 58 -53.37 16.73 -27.20
C SER A 58 -53.53 15.65 -26.11
N ALA A 59 -52.68 14.62 -26.10
CA ALA A 59 -52.73 13.52 -25.14
C ALA A 59 -51.36 13.22 -24.51
N ARG A 60 -50.61 14.25 -24.10
CA ARG A 60 -49.27 14.07 -23.46
C ARG A 60 -49.29 13.18 -22.21
N ALA A 61 -50.38 13.17 -21.43
CA ALA A 61 -50.57 12.26 -20.30
C ALA A 61 -51.12 10.86 -20.72
N GLY A 62 -51.38 10.66 -22.02
CA GLY A 62 -51.84 9.44 -22.66
C GLY A 62 -53.28 9.03 -22.38
N GLN A 63 -53.94 9.60 -21.36
CA GLN A 63 -55.32 9.26 -20.97
C GLN A 63 -56.31 9.57 -22.10
N ALA A 64 -56.22 10.75 -22.72
CA ALA A 64 -57.11 11.17 -23.80
C ALA A 64 -56.90 10.43 -25.15
N PHE A 65 -55.87 9.59 -25.24
CA PHE A 65 -55.61 8.79 -26.44
C PHE A 65 -56.37 7.46 -26.42
N ILE A 66 -56.56 6.87 -25.24
CA ILE A 66 -57.31 5.62 -25.05
C ILE A 66 -58.80 5.97 -24.98
N HIS A 67 -59.66 5.10 -25.50
CA HIS A 67 -61.11 5.28 -25.41
C HIS A 67 -61.53 5.39 -23.93
N ASP A 68 -62.38 6.37 -23.61
CA ASP A 68 -62.73 6.70 -22.23
C ASP A 68 -63.59 5.57 -21.62
N PRO A 69 -63.17 4.95 -20.50
CA PRO A 69 -63.95 3.91 -19.82
C PRO A 69 -65.35 4.37 -19.41
N LYS A 70 -65.54 5.67 -19.13
CA LYS A 70 -66.85 6.23 -18.78
C LYS A 70 -67.82 6.23 -19.96
N VAL A 71 -67.32 6.41 -21.17
CA VAL A 71 -68.14 6.40 -22.40
C VAL A 71 -68.54 4.96 -22.75
N ALA A 72 -67.68 4.00 -22.45
CA ALA A 72 -67.94 2.58 -22.64
C ALA A 72 -68.68 1.92 -21.46
N ASP A 73 -68.98 2.66 -20.39
CA ASP A 73 -69.58 2.16 -19.14
C ASP A 73 -68.87 0.94 -18.53
N VAL A 74 -67.52 0.97 -18.56
CA VAL A 74 -66.66 -0.09 -18.02
C VAL A 74 -65.61 0.49 -17.06
N THR A 75 -65.10 -0.36 -16.16
CA THR A 75 -64.06 0.04 -15.19
C THR A 75 -62.67 0.15 -15.82
N GLU A 76 -62.46 -0.53 -16.95
CA GLU A 76 -61.18 -0.59 -17.65
C GLU A 76 -61.39 -0.73 -19.16
N VAL A 77 -60.62 0.01 -19.94
CA VAL A 77 -60.50 -0.15 -21.38
C VAL A 77 -59.11 -0.64 -21.75
N LYS A 78 -59.04 -1.70 -22.55
CA LYS A 78 -57.82 -2.17 -23.19
C LYS A 78 -57.78 -1.69 -24.63
N ALA A 79 -56.66 -1.06 -24.99
CA ALA A 79 -56.44 -0.54 -26.32
C ALA A 79 -55.28 -1.26 -26.99
N GLN A 80 -55.37 -1.41 -28.32
CA GLN A 80 -54.32 -2.08 -29.09
C GLN A 80 -54.18 -1.46 -30.47
N ILE A 81 -52.93 -1.27 -30.88
CA ILE A 81 -52.55 -0.89 -32.23
C ILE A 81 -51.67 -2.00 -32.78
N LYS A 82 -52.08 -2.64 -33.88
CA LYS A 82 -51.24 -3.59 -34.64
C LYS A 82 -50.94 -3.03 -36.00
N LEU A 83 -49.68 -2.78 -36.30
CA LEU A 83 -49.23 -2.28 -37.60
C LEU A 83 -48.41 -3.36 -38.29
N ARG A 84 -48.87 -3.79 -39.47
CA ARG A 84 -48.13 -4.63 -40.41
C ARG A 84 -47.43 -3.74 -41.42
N PHE A 85 -46.12 -3.89 -41.50
CA PHE A 85 -45.28 -3.20 -42.46
C PHE A 85 -44.22 -4.15 -43.01
N ARG A 86 -43.54 -3.76 -44.07
CA ARG A 86 -42.36 -4.44 -44.61
C ARG A 86 -41.14 -3.64 -44.22
N ASP A 87 -40.11 -4.31 -43.71
CA ASP A 87 -38.85 -3.68 -43.35
C ASP A 87 -38.03 -3.28 -44.60
N VAL A 88 -36.83 -2.74 -44.38
CA VAL A 88 -35.88 -2.40 -45.46
C VAL A 88 -35.54 -3.59 -46.38
N ARG A 89 -35.54 -4.81 -45.83
CA ARG A 89 -35.31 -6.08 -46.53
C ARG A 89 -36.57 -6.66 -47.18
N ALA A 90 -37.69 -5.93 -47.17
CA ALA A 90 -39.00 -6.34 -47.66
C ALA A 90 -39.65 -7.52 -46.89
N GLN A 91 -39.14 -7.84 -45.70
CA GLN A 91 -39.67 -8.87 -44.82
C GLN A 91 -40.89 -8.36 -44.05
N PRO A 92 -41.97 -9.16 -43.94
CA PRO A 92 -43.17 -8.75 -43.24
C PRO A 92 -42.94 -8.71 -41.73
N CYS A 93 -43.25 -7.56 -41.13
CA CYS A 93 -43.11 -7.30 -39.72
C CYS A 93 -44.46 -6.84 -39.14
N VAL A 94 -44.74 -7.22 -37.89
CA VAL A 94 -45.94 -6.76 -37.18
C VAL A 94 -45.53 -6.18 -35.84
N VAL A 95 -45.73 -4.87 -35.65
CA VAL A 95 -45.59 -4.24 -34.34
C VAL A 95 -46.96 -4.21 -33.66
N THR A 96 -47.01 -4.65 -32.41
CA THR A 96 -48.19 -4.59 -31.54
C THR A 96 -47.87 -3.70 -30.35
N ARG A 97 -48.66 -2.65 -30.15
CA ARG A 97 -48.63 -1.79 -28.97
C ARG A 97 -49.94 -1.95 -28.22
N SER A 98 -49.89 -2.32 -26.95
CA SER A 98 -51.08 -2.50 -26.12
C SER A 98 -51.05 -1.55 -24.93
N PHE A 99 -52.21 -1.02 -24.57
CA PHE A 99 -52.39 -0.06 -23.48
C PHE A 99 -53.63 -0.42 -22.67
N GLN A 100 -53.68 0.10 -21.45
CA GLN A 100 -54.80 -0.05 -20.54
C GLN A 100 -55.10 1.31 -19.92
N LEU A 101 -56.37 1.66 -19.84
CA LEU A 101 -56.86 2.82 -19.10
C LEU A 101 -57.90 2.34 -18.09
N ALA A 102 -57.57 2.45 -16.80
CA ALA A 102 -58.45 2.03 -15.72
C ALA A 102 -59.00 3.25 -14.97
N GLN A 103 -60.28 3.18 -14.60
CA GLN A 103 -60.91 4.17 -13.73
C GLN A 103 -60.73 3.73 -12.27
N LYS A 104 -59.94 4.50 -11.51
CA LYS A 104 -59.74 4.31 -10.07
C LYS A 104 -60.82 5.01 -9.24
N SER A 105 -60.86 4.68 -7.95
CA SER A 105 -61.68 5.37 -6.96
C SER A 105 -61.48 6.90 -7.02
N GLY A 106 -62.56 7.65 -6.86
CA GLY A 106 -62.54 9.12 -7.02
C GLY A 106 -62.52 9.61 -8.48
N GLY A 107 -62.77 8.73 -9.46
CA GLY A 107 -62.91 9.12 -10.88
C GLY A 107 -61.61 9.44 -11.60
N LYS A 108 -60.46 9.15 -10.97
CA LYS A 108 -59.12 9.34 -11.54
C LYS A 108 -58.84 8.25 -12.57
N LEU A 109 -58.40 8.65 -13.77
CA LEU A 109 -58.00 7.73 -14.83
C LEU A 109 -56.51 7.39 -14.70
N GLU A 110 -56.14 6.12 -14.75
CA GLU A 110 -54.76 5.65 -14.74
C GLU A 110 -54.44 4.91 -16.04
N LYS A 111 -53.46 5.42 -16.79
CA LYS A 111 -52.93 4.76 -17.98
C LYS A 111 -51.79 3.83 -17.59
N LYS A 112 -51.80 2.62 -18.15
CA LYS A 112 -50.72 1.66 -18.07
C LYS A 112 -50.37 1.18 -19.48
N ASP A 113 -49.08 1.20 -19.81
CA ASP A 113 -48.58 0.60 -21.05
C ASP A 113 -48.39 -0.90 -20.82
N LEU A 114 -49.12 -1.72 -21.57
CA LEU A 114 -49.06 -3.18 -21.51
C LEU A 114 -47.91 -3.72 -22.38
N ASP A 115 -47.98 -5.01 -22.72
CA ASP A 115 -47.02 -5.66 -23.58
C ASP A 115 -46.95 -5.02 -24.96
N GLN A 116 -45.72 -4.80 -25.39
CA GLN A 116 -45.35 -4.31 -26.70
C GLN A 116 -44.45 -5.38 -27.32
N ALA A 117 -44.75 -5.75 -28.56
CA ALA A 117 -44.07 -6.84 -29.24
C ALA A 117 -43.86 -6.51 -30.71
N ILE A 118 -42.73 -6.96 -31.23
CA ILE A 118 -42.43 -6.98 -32.66
C ILE A 118 -42.39 -8.44 -33.09
N GLN A 119 -43.19 -8.80 -34.08
CA GLN A 119 -43.14 -10.11 -34.72
C GLN A 119 -42.47 -9.98 -36.08
N THR A 120 -41.43 -10.78 -36.29
CA THR A 120 -40.68 -10.89 -37.54
C THR A 120 -40.67 -12.34 -38.01
N ILE A 121 -40.32 -12.57 -39.26
CA ILE A 121 -40.03 -13.92 -39.77
C ILE A 121 -38.52 -14.12 -39.70
N ASP A 122 -38.08 -15.21 -39.08
CA ASP A 122 -36.66 -15.57 -39.03
C ASP A 122 -36.21 -16.05 -40.42
N GLU A 123 -35.14 -15.45 -40.94
CA GLU A 123 -34.58 -15.74 -42.25
C GLU A 123 -34.02 -17.17 -42.35
N LYS A 124 -33.63 -17.79 -41.23
CA LYS A 124 -33.00 -19.13 -41.21
C LYS A 124 -34.01 -20.27 -41.06
N THR A 125 -35.05 -20.06 -40.28
CA THR A 125 -36.03 -21.10 -39.93
C THR A 125 -37.38 -20.90 -40.64
N GLY A 126 -37.66 -19.70 -41.16
CA GLY A 126 -38.96 -19.33 -41.71
C GLY A 126 -40.06 -19.21 -40.65
N GLU A 127 -39.72 -19.36 -39.36
CA GLU A 127 -40.68 -19.29 -38.26
C GLU A 127 -40.94 -17.84 -37.83
N LYS A 128 -42.12 -17.61 -37.25
CA LYS A 128 -42.48 -16.31 -36.69
C LYS A 128 -41.80 -16.15 -35.33
N VAL A 129 -40.84 -15.25 -35.25
CA VAL A 129 -40.15 -14.89 -34.01
C VAL A 129 -40.78 -13.63 -33.44
N SER A 130 -41.12 -13.65 -32.15
CA SER A 130 -41.68 -12.50 -31.44
C SER A 130 -40.67 -11.98 -30.43
N VAL A 131 -40.23 -10.73 -30.60
CA VAL A 131 -39.37 -10.03 -29.65
C VAL A 131 -40.25 -9.11 -28.80
N SER A 132 -40.25 -9.34 -27.48
CA SER A 132 -41.02 -8.57 -26.49
C SER A 132 -40.16 -7.56 -25.73
N ARG A 133 -40.83 -6.54 -25.16
CA ARG A 133 -40.35 -5.34 -24.44
C ARG A 133 -39.17 -5.51 -23.47
N LYS A 134 -38.82 -6.71 -23.03
CA LYS A 134 -37.70 -6.97 -22.11
C LYS A 134 -36.32 -7.01 -22.80
N CYS A 135 -36.24 -7.15 -24.12
CA CYS A 135 -34.97 -7.39 -24.81
C CYS A 135 -34.61 -6.36 -25.90
N ALA A 136 -35.54 -5.49 -26.33
CA ALA A 136 -35.26 -4.48 -27.35
C ALA A 136 -36.06 -3.20 -27.10
N ASP A 137 -35.42 -2.04 -27.24
CA ASP A 137 -36.12 -0.76 -27.28
C ASP A 137 -36.91 -0.67 -28.59
N ILE A 138 -38.20 -1.00 -28.54
CA ILE A 138 -39.11 -1.02 -29.69
C ILE A 138 -39.19 0.36 -30.35
N ASN A 139 -39.04 1.45 -29.58
CA ASN A 139 -39.10 2.81 -30.11
C ASN A 139 -37.88 3.17 -30.96
N ALA A 140 -36.74 2.49 -30.75
CA ALA A 140 -35.56 2.59 -31.61
C ALA A 140 -35.60 1.54 -32.74
N THR A 141 -36.02 0.32 -32.40
CA THR A 141 -35.98 -0.84 -33.30
C THR A 141 -36.93 -0.68 -34.50
N VAL A 142 -38.16 -0.20 -34.30
CA VAL A 142 -39.12 -0.07 -35.40
C VAL A 142 -38.68 0.96 -36.45
N PRO A 143 -38.24 2.19 -36.08
CA PRO A 143 -37.65 3.12 -37.03
C PRO A 143 -36.45 2.54 -37.80
N ASP A 144 -35.56 1.83 -37.10
CA ASP A 144 -34.39 1.19 -37.72
C ASP A 144 -34.80 0.10 -38.73
N MET A 145 -35.79 -0.73 -38.39
CA MET A 145 -36.36 -1.72 -39.32
C MET A 145 -37.02 -1.07 -40.54
N MET A 146 -37.65 0.09 -40.35
CA MET A 146 -38.23 0.86 -41.45
C MET A 146 -37.17 1.58 -42.30
N GLY A 147 -35.93 1.70 -41.81
CA GLY A 147 -34.83 2.37 -42.50
C GLY A 147 -34.90 3.89 -42.48
N VAL A 148 -35.68 4.45 -41.54
CA VAL A 148 -35.96 5.88 -41.45
C VAL A 148 -35.80 6.31 -39.99
N SER A 149 -35.16 7.45 -39.76
CA SER A 149 -34.96 7.93 -38.39
C SER A 149 -36.29 8.24 -37.70
N LYS A 150 -36.35 8.06 -36.37
CA LYS A 150 -37.52 8.43 -35.55
C LYS A 150 -37.97 9.87 -35.84
N ALA A 151 -37.02 10.79 -35.96
CA ALA A 151 -37.29 12.20 -36.23
C ALA A 151 -37.96 12.43 -37.60
N ILE A 152 -37.60 11.66 -38.63
CA ILE A 152 -38.26 11.75 -39.95
C ILE A 152 -39.68 11.17 -39.88
N LEU A 153 -39.87 10.02 -39.21
CA LEU A 153 -41.20 9.43 -39.03
C LEU A 153 -42.15 10.38 -38.28
N GLU A 154 -41.63 11.12 -37.30
CA GLU A 154 -42.40 12.05 -36.48
C GLU A 154 -42.63 13.43 -37.13
N ASN A 155 -41.58 14.05 -37.68
CA ASN A 155 -41.61 15.43 -38.15
C ASN A 155 -41.82 15.56 -39.67
N VAL A 156 -41.80 14.46 -40.44
CA VAL A 156 -41.97 14.50 -41.91
C VAL A 156 -43.06 13.53 -42.40
N VAL A 157 -43.06 12.27 -41.96
CA VAL A 157 -43.95 11.23 -42.52
C VAL A 157 -45.32 11.21 -41.83
N PHE A 158 -45.36 11.11 -40.51
CA PHE A 158 -46.59 11.05 -39.70
C PHE A 158 -46.73 12.28 -38.82
N VAL A 159 -46.62 13.45 -39.44
CA VAL A 159 -46.79 14.73 -38.75
C VAL A 159 -48.22 14.88 -38.26
N HIS A 160 -48.38 15.31 -37.01
CA HIS A 160 -49.69 15.60 -36.46
C HIS A 160 -50.32 16.80 -37.19
N GLN A 161 -51.64 16.79 -37.36
CA GLN A 161 -52.35 17.84 -38.11
C GLN A 161 -52.11 19.24 -37.54
N GLU A 162 -52.06 19.39 -36.22
CA GLU A 162 -51.78 20.68 -35.56
C GLU A 162 -50.32 21.13 -35.74
N ASP A 163 -49.41 20.20 -36.02
CA ASP A 163 -47.98 20.46 -36.17
C ASP A 163 -47.54 20.53 -37.64
N SER A 164 -48.45 20.37 -38.61
CA SER A 164 -48.10 20.26 -40.04
C SER A 164 -47.37 21.48 -40.59
N ASN A 165 -47.65 22.66 -40.02
CA ASN A 165 -47.10 23.93 -40.46
C ASN A 165 -45.78 24.28 -39.75
N TRP A 166 -45.16 23.33 -39.05
CA TRP A 166 -43.88 23.55 -38.37
C TRP A 166 -42.76 24.13 -39.26
N PRO A 167 -42.67 23.87 -40.58
CA PRO A 167 -41.66 24.50 -41.42
C PRO A 167 -41.82 26.03 -41.55
N LEU A 168 -43.03 26.54 -41.30
CA LEU A 168 -43.37 27.97 -41.30
C LEU A 168 -43.38 28.56 -39.87
N GLY A 169 -43.02 27.76 -38.88
CA GLY A 169 -42.99 28.19 -37.48
C GLY A 169 -41.79 29.07 -37.15
N GLU A 170 -41.67 29.42 -35.88
CA GLU A 170 -40.57 30.25 -35.36
C GLU A 170 -39.20 29.60 -35.58
N ALA A 171 -38.18 30.43 -35.83
CA ALA A 171 -36.81 29.99 -36.13
C ALA A 171 -36.23 29.01 -35.09
N ALA A 172 -36.56 29.17 -33.80
CA ALA A 172 -36.09 28.27 -32.74
C ALA A 172 -36.69 26.85 -32.88
N THR A 173 -38.00 26.75 -33.08
CA THR A 173 -38.72 25.48 -33.27
C THR A 173 -38.30 24.79 -34.56
N LEU A 174 -38.13 25.58 -35.63
CA LEU A 174 -37.62 25.13 -36.91
C LEU A 174 -36.22 24.52 -36.75
N LYS A 175 -35.28 25.27 -36.17
CA LYS A 175 -33.91 24.81 -35.93
C LYS A 175 -33.89 23.52 -35.10
N LYS A 176 -34.71 23.42 -34.06
CA LYS A 176 -34.81 22.22 -33.23
C LYS A 176 -35.21 20.98 -34.05
N LYS A 177 -36.26 21.08 -34.87
CA LYS A 177 -36.71 19.96 -35.72
C LYS A 177 -35.68 19.63 -36.81
N PHE A 178 -35.00 20.62 -37.38
CA PHE A 178 -33.87 20.41 -38.29
C PHE A 178 -32.73 19.65 -37.60
N ASP A 179 -32.30 20.10 -36.42
CA ASP A 179 -31.24 19.45 -35.65
C ASP A 179 -31.58 17.99 -35.30
N GLU A 180 -32.86 17.70 -35.00
CA GLU A 180 -33.38 16.35 -34.76
C GLU A 180 -33.40 15.49 -36.05
N ILE A 181 -33.87 16.04 -37.17
CA ILE A 181 -33.92 15.34 -38.47
C ILE A 181 -32.51 15.00 -38.97
N PHE A 182 -31.60 15.96 -38.94
CA PHE A 182 -30.23 15.80 -39.41
C PHE A 182 -29.30 15.16 -38.38
N SER A 183 -29.77 14.96 -37.14
CA SER A 183 -28.98 14.40 -36.03
C SER A 183 -27.63 15.11 -35.83
N ALA A 184 -27.52 16.39 -36.21
CA ALA A 184 -26.27 17.15 -36.23
C ALA A 184 -25.66 17.27 -34.82
N THR A 185 -26.51 17.25 -33.78
CA THR A 185 -26.11 17.32 -32.37
C THR A 185 -25.23 16.14 -31.93
N LYS A 186 -25.36 14.96 -32.55
CA LYS A 186 -24.51 13.80 -32.22
C LYS A 186 -23.05 14.06 -32.59
N TYR A 187 -22.82 14.60 -33.79
CA TYR A 187 -21.47 14.94 -34.26
C TYR A 187 -20.87 16.11 -33.49
N THR A 188 -21.67 17.14 -33.18
CA THR A 188 -21.20 18.27 -32.37
C THR A 188 -20.74 17.82 -30.98
N LYS A 189 -21.54 16.97 -30.30
CA LYS A 189 -21.17 16.42 -28.99
C LYS A 189 -19.93 15.53 -29.05
N ALA A 190 -19.80 14.72 -30.10
CA ALA A 190 -18.60 13.89 -30.29
C ALA A 190 -17.34 14.75 -30.47
N LEU A 191 -17.42 15.83 -31.26
CA LEU A 191 -16.31 16.77 -31.44
C LEU A 191 -15.94 17.50 -30.14
N GLU A 192 -16.94 17.95 -29.36
CA GLU A 192 -16.71 18.53 -28.04
C GLU A 192 -15.98 17.55 -27.10
N HIS A 193 -16.42 16.29 -27.09
CA HIS A 193 -15.80 15.25 -26.27
C HIS A 193 -14.36 14.96 -26.68
N ILE A 194 -14.09 14.86 -27.99
CA ILE A 194 -12.73 14.69 -28.53
C ILE A 194 -11.87 15.90 -28.15
N GLY A 195 -12.40 17.13 -28.26
CA GLY A 195 -11.71 18.36 -27.87
C GLY A 195 -11.34 18.38 -26.39
N ARG A 196 -12.23 17.90 -25.51
CA ARG A 196 -11.97 17.75 -24.08
C ARG A 196 -10.85 16.74 -23.80
N LEU A 197 -10.92 15.55 -24.38
CA LEU A 197 -9.89 14.51 -24.21
C LEU A 197 -8.51 15.00 -24.67
N ARG A 198 -8.46 15.73 -25.79
CA ARG A 198 -7.19 16.33 -26.27
C ARG A 198 -6.58 17.28 -25.25
N LYS A 199 -7.39 18.12 -24.58
CA LYS A 199 -6.91 19.05 -23.54
C LYS A 199 -6.40 18.30 -22.31
N GLU A 200 -7.13 17.29 -21.85
CA GLU A 200 -6.73 16.45 -20.71
C GLU A 200 -5.41 15.73 -20.99
N GLN A 201 -5.27 15.10 -22.16
CA GLN A 201 -4.02 14.43 -22.56
C GLN A 201 -2.85 15.40 -22.71
N ALA A 202 -3.08 16.60 -23.26
CA ALA A 202 -2.03 17.62 -23.35
C ALA A 202 -1.54 18.08 -21.97
N ALA A 203 -2.43 18.16 -20.97
CA ALA A 203 -2.05 18.47 -19.59
C ALA A 203 -1.22 17.34 -18.96
N ALA A 204 -1.67 16.08 -19.11
CA ALA A 204 -0.94 14.91 -18.62
C ALA A 204 0.46 14.79 -19.24
N ILE A 205 0.61 15.07 -20.55
CA ILE A 205 1.92 15.07 -21.22
C ILE A 205 2.85 16.13 -20.60
N LYS A 206 2.35 17.33 -20.28
CA LYS A 206 3.16 18.37 -19.63
C LYS A 206 3.61 17.94 -18.23
N GLU A 207 2.71 17.37 -17.45
CA GLU A 207 3.02 16.85 -16.11
C GLU A 207 4.07 15.74 -16.18
N HIS A 208 3.91 14.77 -17.07
CA HIS A 208 4.86 13.68 -17.25
C HIS A 208 6.23 14.18 -17.72
N LYS A 209 6.29 15.17 -18.61
CA LYS A 209 7.56 15.80 -19.00
C LYS A 209 8.28 16.43 -17.81
N LEU A 210 7.57 17.20 -16.99
CA LEU A 210 8.14 17.80 -15.77
C LEU A 210 8.62 16.71 -14.79
N ARG A 211 7.84 15.64 -14.62
CA ARG A 211 8.21 14.52 -13.76
C ARG A 211 9.47 13.80 -14.25
N VAL A 212 9.61 13.62 -15.57
CA VAL A 212 10.82 13.02 -16.17
C VAL A 212 12.04 13.90 -15.93
N GLU A 213 11.95 15.22 -16.08
CA GLU A 213 13.07 16.13 -15.76
C GLU A 213 13.46 16.04 -14.28
N ASN A 214 12.50 16.09 -13.37
CA ASN A 214 12.78 15.96 -11.94
C ASN A 214 13.44 14.61 -11.58
N LEU A 215 12.95 13.51 -12.15
CA LEU A 215 13.52 12.18 -11.92
C LEU A 215 14.94 12.08 -12.49
N ARG A 216 15.23 12.72 -13.63
CA ARG A 216 16.60 12.80 -14.17
C ARG A 216 17.54 13.53 -13.21
N LEU A 217 17.12 14.70 -12.70
CA LEU A 217 17.92 15.45 -11.71
C LEU A 217 18.19 14.63 -10.45
N GLN A 218 17.18 13.92 -9.93
CA GLN A 218 17.34 13.06 -8.77
C GLN A 218 18.29 11.89 -9.04
N LYS A 219 18.18 11.25 -10.22
CA LYS A 219 19.09 10.18 -10.65
C LYS A 219 20.53 10.68 -10.72
N ASP A 220 20.76 11.84 -11.33
CA ASP A 220 22.10 12.42 -11.47
C ASP A 220 22.70 12.77 -10.11
N HIS A 221 21.89 13.28 -9.17
CA HIS A 221 22.33 13.52 -7.79
C HIS A 221 22.67 12.21 -7.07
N ALA A 222 21.81 11.19 -7.18
CA ALA A 222 22.05 9.88 -6.59
C ALA A 222 23.33 9.22 -7.15
N SER A 223 23.59 9.33 -8.45
CA SER A 223 24.81 8.84 -9.08
C SER A 223 26.05 9.52 -8.49
N LYS A 224 26.07 10.86 -8.43
CA LYS A 224 27.19 11.61 -7.85
C LYS A 224 27.43 11.26 -6.37
N LEU A 225 26.36 11.04 -5.61
CA LEU A 225 26.47 10.66 -4.20
C LEU A 225 27.05 9.25 -4.05
N LYS A 226 26.67 8.33 -4.94
CA LYS A 226 27.20 6.97 -4.98
C LYS A 226 28.69 6.96 -5.35
N ASP A 227 29.09 7.72 -6.37
CA ASP A 227 30.49 7.83 -6.76
C ASP A 227 31.35 8.35 -5.59
N ARG A 228 30.87 9.37 -4.86
CA ARG A 228 31.55 9.89 -3.66
C ARG A 228 31.62 8.87 -2.52
N HIS A 229 30.56 8.09 -2.33
CA HIS A 229 30.53 7.04 -1.32
C HIS A 229 31.56 5.95 -1.63
N ASP A 230 31.64 5.54 -2.90
CA ASP A 230 32.56 4.50 -3.34
C ASP A 230 34.02 5.00 -3.24
N ASP A 231 34.31 6.24 -3.65
CA ASP A 231 35.61 6.88 -3.43
C ASP A 231 36.01 6.94 -1.94
N ALA A 232 35.06 7.29 -1.07
CA ALA A 232 35.31 7.37 0.37
C ALA A 232 35.54 5.99 0.98
N ARG A 233 34.81 4.97 0.51
CA ARG A 233 34.97 3.57 0.90
C ARG A 233 36.34 3.04 0.49
N ASP A 234 36.80 3.33 -0.72
CA ASP A 234 38.11 2.91 -1.20
C ASP A 234 39.24 3.57 -0.40
N LYS A 235 39.10 4.85 -0.06
CA LYS A 235 40.05 5.52 0.86
C LYS A 235 40.03 4.91 2.26
N ALA A 236 38.85 4.60 2.81
CA ALA A 236 38.73 4.00 4.12
C ALA A 236 39.35 2.60 4.18
N THR A 237 39.16 1.78 3.13
CA THR A 237 39.78 0.46 3.03
C THR A 237 41.30 0.55 2.91
N ALA A 238 41.83 1.47 2.09
CA ALA A 238 43.27 1.72 1.97
C ALA A 238 43.92 2.21 3.29
N LEU A 239 43.24 3.11 4.01
CA LEU A 239 43.66 3.54 5.34
C LEU A 239 43.62 2.38 6.34
N GLY A 240 42.57 1.55 6.29
CA GLY A 240 42.45 0.36 7.13
C GLY A 240 43.56 -0.67 6.90
N SER A 241 43.96 -0.92 5.65
CA SER A 241 45.13 -1.77 5.35
C SER A 241 46.42 -1.18 5.88
N ARG A 242 46.61 0.15 5.77
CA ARG A 242 47.81 0.82 6.27
C ARG A 242 47.88 0.84 7.79
N MET A 243 46.73 0.97 8.48
CA MET A 243 46.64 0.82 9.93
C MET A 243 47.05 -0.59 10.35
N LYS A 244 46.59 -1.64 9.67
CA LYS A 244 47.01 -3.03 9.96
C LYS A 244 48.51 -3.23 9.76
N GLU A 245 49.08 -2.70 8.69
CA GLU A 245 50.53 -2.78 8.44
C GLU A 245 51.33 -2.07 9.53
N LEU A 246 50.93 -0.85 9.91
CA LEU A 246 51.58 -0.10 11.00
C LEU A 246 51.43 -0.80 12.35
N GLN A 247 50.26 -1.37 12.64
CA GLN A 247 50.06 -2.15 13.86
C GLN A 247 50.99 -3.36 13.91
N GLY A 248 51.16 -4.09 12.79
CA GLY A 248 52.12 -5.19 12.71
C GLY A 248 53.55 -4.74 13.01
N LYS A 249 53.99 -3.60 12.45
CA LYS A 249 55.31 -3.02 12.75
C LYS A 249 55.47 -2.61 14.22
N ILE A 250 54.41 -2.07 14.83
CA ILE A 250 54.41 -1.74 16.26
C ILE A 250 54.55 -3.01 17.10
N ASP A 251 53.81 -4.07 16.76
CA ASP A 251 53.85 -5.33 17.50
C ASP A 251 55.22 -6.02 17.37
N GLU A 252 55.85 -5.98 16.19
CA GLU A 252 57.23 -6.42 15.97
C GLU A 252 58.22 -5.62 16.82
N CYS A 253 58.10 -4.29 16.81
CA CYS A 253 58.98 -3.42 17.58
C CYS A 253 58.82 -3.63 19.10
N ASN A 254 57.58 -3.78 19.57
CA ASN A 254 57.27 -4.10 20.97
C ASN A 254 57.84 -5.46 21.38
N SER A 255 57.79 -6.46 20.50
CA SER A 255 58.40 -7.78 20.72
C SER A 255 59.92 -7.69 20.83
N ALA A 256 60.56 -6.88 19.99
CA ALA A 256 62.00 -6.62 20.07
C ALA A 256 62.38 -5.88 21.36
N VAL A 257 61.58 -4.88 21.78
CA VAL A 257 61.79 -4.16 23.04
C VAL A 257 61.63 -5.09 24.25
N THR A 258 60.65 -5.99 24.24
CA THR A 258 60.48 -6.96 25.33
C THR A 258 61.63 -7.96 25.38
N ALA A 259 62.10 -8.45 24.23
CA ALA A 259 63.29 -9.32 24.15
C ALA A 259 64.53 -8.61 24.71
N ALA A 260 64.82 -7.41 24.23
CA ALA A 260 65.95 -6.60 24.74
C ALA A 260 65.80 -6.27 26.23
N GLY A 261 64.58 -6.06 26.72
CA GLY A 261 64.30 -5.89 28.15
C GLY A 261 64.63 -7.15 28.97
N GLY A 262 64.35 -8.33 28.41
CA GLY A 262 64.77 -9.62 28.97
C GLY A 262 66.30 -9.74 29.04
N ASP A 263 66.99 -9.46 27.95
CA ASP A 263 68.47 -9.49 27.89
C ASP A 263 69.10 -8.52 28.92
N ILE A 264 68.53 -7.31 29.06
CA ILE A 264 68.97 -6.34 30.07
C ILE A 264 68.74 -6.87 31.49
N HIS A 265 67.62 -7.55 31.73
CA HIS A 265 67.34 -8.15 33.03
C HIS A 265 68.34 -9.25 33.37
N GLU A 266 68.66 -10.12 32.41
CA GLU A 266 69.69 -11.15 32.56
C GLU A 266 71.07 -10.54 32.83
N LEU A 267 71.48 -9.53 32.06
CA LEU A 267 72.73 -8.81 32.26
C LEU A 267 72.82 -8.16 33.65
N ARG A 268 71.73 -7.55 34.13
CA ARG A 268 71.67 -6.99 35.50
C ARG A 268 71.83 -8.08 36.55
N SER A 269 71.17 -9.23 36.39
CA SER A 269 71.29 -10.35 37.33
C SER A 269 72.71 -10.92 37.38
N LEU A 270 73.39 -10.99 36.22
CA LEU A 270 74.79 -11.41 36.13
C LEU A 270 75.72 -10.37 36.76
N SER A 271 75.50 -9.08 36.51
CA SER A 271 76.25 -8.00 37.12
C SER A 271 76.10 -7.99 38.65
N GLU A 272 74.91 -8.26 39.16
CA GLU A 272 74.66 -8.36 40.60
C GLU A 272 75.37 -9.59 41.21
N LYS A 273 75.33 -10.74 40.53
CA LYS A 273 76.11 -11.93 40.92
C LYS A 273 77.61 -11.65 40.94
N ILE A 274 78.13 -10.94 39.93
CA ILE A 274 79.55 -10.53 39.88
C ILE A 274 79.86 -9.64 41.08
N GLY A 275 79.04 -8.60 41.34
CA GLY A 275 79.23 -7.73 42.49
C GLY A 275 79.18 -8.47 43.84
N GLN A 276 78.29 -9.44 44.00
CA GLN A 276 78.23 -10.31 45.18
C GLN A 276 79.49 -11.17 45.32
N LEU A 277 79.99 -11.74 44.22
CA LEU A 277 81.21 -12.54 44.21
C LEU A 277 82.45 -11.68 44.51
N GLU A 278 82.51 -10.46 43.97
CA GLU A 278 83.58 -9.50 44.24
C GLU A 278 83.57 -9.05 45.70
N ALA A 279 82.41 -8.68 46.25
CA ALA A 279 82.27 -8.34 47.67
C ALA A 279 82.65 -9.51 48.57
N ARG A 280 82.28 -10.75 48.20
CA ARG A 280 82.65 -11.96 48.92
C ARG A 280 84.15 -12.23 48.85
N ARG A 281 84.78 -12.03 47.68
CA ARG A 281 86.23 -12.12 47.52
C ARG A 281 86.93 -11.10 48.40
N GLU A 282 86.47 -9.86 48.39
CA GLU A 282 87.04 -8.76 49.16
C GLU A 282 86.92 -9.02 50.67
N ALA A 283 85.75 -9.48 51.13
CA ALA A 283 85.51 -9.88 52.51
C ALA A 283 86.43 -11.04 52.95
N ILE A 284 86.62 -12.06 52.11
CA ILE A 284 87.55 -13.16 52.41
C ILE A 284 88.99 -12.66 52.46
N VAL A 285 89.39 -11.75 51.58
CA VAL A 285 90.73 -11.16 51.58
C VAL A 285 90.96 -10.29 52.83
N THR A 286 89.99 -9.46 53.21
CA THR A 286 90.06 -8.66 54.45
C THR A 286 90.00 -9.52 55.71
N GLU A 287 89.21 -10.59 55.70
CA GLU A 287 89.15 -11.52 56.82
C GLU A 287 90.43 -12.34 56.94
N ASN A 288 91.01 -12.80 55.83
CA ASN A 288 92.30 -13.49 55.84
C ASN A 288 93.44 -12.56 56.26
N SER A 289 93.45 -11.30 55.82
CA SER A 289 94.43 -10.32 56.29
C SER A 289 94.25 -10.02 57.77
N ARG A 290 93.00 -9.90 58.26
CA ARG A 290 92.69 -9.77 59.70
C ARG A 290 93.09 -11.01 60.50
N LYS A 291 92.85 -12.22 59.98
CA LYS A 291 93.27 -13.48 60.63
C LYS A 291 94.79 -13.58 60.67
N HIS A 292 95.49 -13.24 59.59
CA HIS A 292 96.95 -13.16 59.58
C HIS A 292 97.49 -12.10 60.55
N ALA A 293 96.83 -10.95 60.68
CA ALA A 293 97.20 -9.92 61.66
C ALA A 293 96.92 -10.35 63.11
N ASN A 294 95.79 -11.03 63.36
CA ASN A 294 95.41 -11.53 64.69
C ASN A 294 96.20 -12.77 65.13
N LEU A 295 96.77 -13.54 64.19
CA LEU A 295 97.71 -14.62 64.49
C LEU A 295 99.04 -14.09 65.07
N GLY A 296 99.34 -12.80 64.93
CA GLY A 296 100.54 -12.17 65.50
C GLY A 296 100.39 -11.62 66.92
N THR A 297 99.21 -11.66 67.53
CA THR A 297 98.92 -10.91 68.78
C THR A 297 98.29 -11.69 69.92
N TYR A 298 98.10 -13.01 69.78
CA TYR A 298 97.52 -13.83 70.84
C TYR A 298 98.20 -15.21 70.96
N GLU A 299 99.40 -15.24 71.54
CA GLU A 299 99.83 -16.42 72.30
C GLU A 299 99.12 -16.36 73.66
N MET A 300 98.01 -17.10 73.82
CA MET A 300 97.37 -17.26 75.13
C MET A 300 98.21 -18.23 75.97
N THR A 301 99.00 -17.67 76.87
CA THR A 301 99.75 -18.37 77.94
C THR A 301 98.95 -18.42 79.26
N ASP A 302 97.65 -18.69 79.20
CA ASP A 302 96.80 -18.77 80.38
C ASP A 302 96.61 -20.23 80.84
N PRO A 303 96.71 -20.54 82.15
CA PRO A 303 96.70 -21.89 82.69
C PRO A 303 95.35 -22.64 82.52
N THR A 304 95.45 -23.97 82.37
CA THR A 304 94.42 -24.91 81.85
C THR A 304 93.04 -24.82 82.53
N GLU A 305 92.97 -24.48 83.81
CA GLU A 305 91.72 -24.44 84.58
C GLU A 305 90.77 -23.30 84.14
N VAL A 306 91.29 -22.21 83.56
CA VAL A 306 90.48 -21.08 83.07
C VAL A 306 89.85 -21.40 81.71
N LEU A 307 90.51 -22.24 80.91
CA LEU A 307 90.06 -22.64 79.57
C LEU A 307 88.88 -23.63 79.63
N GLU A 308 88.82 -24.51 80.64
CA GLU A 308 87.71 -25.46 80.79
C GLU A 308 86.38 -24.77 81.17
N LYS A 309 86.42 -23.78 82.06
CA LYS A 309 85.23 -22.98 82.42
C LYS A 309 84.68 -22.17 81.25
N SER A 310 85.57 -21.59 80.44
CA SER A 310 85.17 -20.81 79.26
C SER A 310 84.55 -21.68 78.17
N ALA A 311 84.96 -22.96 78.06
CA ALA A 311 84.36 -23.92 77.14
C ALA A 311 82.93 -24.33 77.55
N GLU A 312 82.65 -24.49 78.85
CA GLU A 312 81.31 -24.79 79.36
C GLU A 312 80.35 -23.59 79.16
N ASP A 313 80.80 -22.38 79.46
CA ASP A 313 80.02 -21.15 79.23
C ASP A 313 79.70 -20.94 77.75
N PHE A 314 80.64 -21.26 76.86
CA PHE A 314 80.44 -21.17 75.41
C PHE A 314 79.45 -22.24 74.91
N ALA A 315 79.51 -23.46 75.43
CA ALA A 315 78.57 -24.53 75.12
C ALA A 315 77.13 -24.16 75.57
N ALA A 316 76.98 -23.54 76.74
CA ALA A 316 75.70 -23.02 77.21
C ALA A 316 75.14 -21.92 76.28
N GLN A 317 75.98 -20.96 75.87
CA GLN A 317 75.59 -19.92 74.92
C GLN A 317 75.15 -20.48 73.57
N VAL A 318 75.88 -21.46 73.01
CA VAL A 318 75.53 -22.10 71.74
C VAL A 318 74.19 -22.83 71.84
N SER A 319 73.90 -23.47 72.97
CA SER A 319 72.60 -24.13 73.17
C SER A 319 71.44 -23.13 73.22
N SER A 320 71.64 -21.96 73.84
CA SER A 320 70.62 -20.91 73.91
C SER A 320 70.31 -20.30 72.53
N LEU A 321 71.34 -20.11 71.71
CA LEU A 321 71.22 -19.54 70.36
C LEU A 321 70.54 -20.50 69.38
N LYS A 322 70.83 -21.81 69.48
CA LYS A 322 70.11 -22.83 68.69
C LYS A 322 68.63 -22.86 69.00
N ARG A 323 68.27 -22.70 70.27
CA ARG A 323 66.86 -22.70 70.70
C ARG A 323 66.10 -21.45 70.22
N LEU A 324 66.76 -20.28 70.22
CA LEU A 324 66.20 -19.06 69.63
C LEU A 324 66.04 -19.17 68.10
N LEU A 325 66.95 -19.88 67.42
CA LEU A 325 66.87 -20.11 65.98
C LEU A 325 65.63 -20.94 65.62
N GLU A 326 65.40 -22.06 66.31
CA GLU A 326 64.24 -22.92 66.08
C GLU A 326 62.91 -22.18 66.34
N GLU A 327 62.88 -21.29 67.32
CA GLU A 327 61.70 -20.48 67.64
C GLU A 327 61.42 -19.42 66.55
N CYS A 328 62.46 -18.80 66.00
CA CYS A 328 62.35 -17.89 64.87
C CYS A 328 61.92 -18.60 63.58
N GLU A 329 62.42 -19.81 63.32
CA GLU A 329 62.02 -20.61 62.15
C GLU A 329 60.54 -21.02 62.22
N ARG A 330 60.02 -21.41 63.40
CA ARG A 330 58.59 -21.66 63.58
C ARG A 330 57.75 -20.42 63.29
N LYS A 331 58.12 -19.26 63.86
CA LYS A 331 57.39 -18.00 63.63
C LYS A 331 57.37 -17.60 62.15
N SER A 332 58.46 -17.83 61.43
CA SER A 332 58.53 -17.59 59.99
C SER A 332 57.62 -18.53 59.18
N GLY A 333 57.54 -19.80 59.58
CA GLY A 333 56.62 -20.78 58.97
C GLY A 333 55.14 -20.42 59.19
N ASP A 334 54.78 -20.05 60.43
CA ASP A 334 53.41 -19.69 60.79
C ASP A 334 52.95 -18.42 60.03
N LEU A 335 53.81 -17.39 59.94
CA LEU A 335 53.52 -16.18 59.15
C LEU A 335 53.35 -16.48 57.65
N SER A 336 54.11 -17.44 57.11
CA SER A 336 54.00 -17.84 55.71
C SER A 336 52.65 -18.51 55.41
N LEU A 337 52.14 -19.32 56.34
CA LEU A 337 50.80 -19.92 56.24
C LEU A 337 49.69 -18.87 56.36
N GLU A 338 49.85 -17.87 57.22
CA GLU A 338 48.89 -16.75 57.32
C GLU A 338 48.81 -15.96 56.00
N ILE A 339 49.96 -15.65 55.38
CA ILE A 339 49.99 -14.96 54.09
C ILE A 339 49.24 -15.76 53.02
N ALA A 340 49.48 -17.09 52.94
CA ALA A 340 48.80 -17.96 52.00
C ALA A 340 47.27 -17.93 52.19
N ASN A 341 46.80 -18.00 53.43
CA ASN A 341 45.37 -17.92 53.76
C ASN A 341 44.76 -16.56 53.39
N PHE A 342 45.46 -15.46 53.63
CA PHE A 342 44.98 -14.13 53.24
C PHE A 342 44.92 -13.95 51.72
N THR A 343 45.88 -14.50 50.98
CA THR A 343 45.82 -14.48 49.50
C THR A 343 44.64 -15.26 48.95
N GLU A 344 44.33 -16.44 49.49
CA GLU A 344 43.19 -17.24 49.03
C GLU A 344 41.85 -16.55 49.33
N ARG A 345 41.73 -15.92 50.52
CA ARG A 345 40.54 -15.12 50.87
C ARG A 345 40.35 -13.95 49.91
N ARG A 346 41.42 -13.22 49.60
CA ARG A 346 41.36 -12.07 48.68
C ARG A 346 40.90 -12.50 47.28
N GLU A 347 41.37 -13.64 46.78
CA GLU A 347 40.93 -14.16 45.48
C GLU A 347 39.45 -14.56 45.48
N LYS A 348 38.97 -15.18 46.55
CA LYS A 348 37.53 -15.52 46.69
C LYS A 348 36.66 -14.26 46.69
N GLU A 349 37.03 -13.23 47.44
CA GLU A 349 36.30 -11.95 47.46
C GLU A 349 36.36 -11.22 46.11
N LEU A 350 37.49 -11.26 45.41
CA LEU A 350 37.59 -10.64 44.08
C LEU A 350 36.65 -11.33 43.06
N ARG A 351 36.50 -12.66 43.16
CA ARG A 351 35.55 -13.41 42.32
C ARG A 351 34.09 -13.07 42.63
N THR A 352 33.74 -12.81 43.88
CA THR A 352 32.36 -12.42 44.23
C THR A 352 32.05 -11.00 43.77
N VAL A 353 32.98 -10.04 43.93
CA VAL A 353 32.81 -8.66 43.46
C VAL A 353 32.64 -8.60 41.95
N THR A 354 33.45 -9.36 41.19
CA THR A 354 33.33 -9.41 39.72
C THR A 354 32.01 -10.02 39.26
N LYS A 355 31.51 -11.07 39.94
CA LYS A 355 30.20 -11.65 39.65
C LYS A 355 29.04 -10.67 39.93
N LEU A 356 29.07 -10.01 41.09
CA LEU A 356 28.05 -9.01 41.45
C LEU A 356 28.05 -7.80 40.51
N GLY A 357 29.24 -7.36 40.06
CA GLY A 357 29.38 -6.32 39.05
C GLY A 357 28.70 -6.70 37.72
N ALA A 358 28.93 -7.93 37.24
CA ALA A 358 28.31 -8.44 36.02
C ALA A 358 26.76 -8.55 36.14
N GLU A 359 26.24 -8.99 37.30
CA GLU A 359 24.80 -9.04 37.56
C GLU A 359 24.15 -7.65 37.63
N SER A 360 24.84 -6.67 38.23
CA SER A 360 24.41 -5.27 38.27
C SER A 360 24.29 -4.68 36.86
N ASP A 361 25.31 -4.87 36.01
CA ASP A 361 25.30 -4.40 34.62
C ASP A 361 24.20 -5.07 33.79
N ALA A 362 23.94 -6.36 34.01
CA ALA A 362 22.85 -7.08 33.35
C ALA A 362 21.48 -6.53 33.77
N GLN A 363 21.31 -6.21 35.06
CA GLN A 363 20.06 -5.63 35.56
C GLN A 363 19.81 -4.22 35.01
N GLN A 364 20.87 -3.39 34.89
CA GLN A 364 20.74 -2.07 34.25
C GLN A 364 20.31 -2.18 32.79
N ARG A 365 20.81 -3.18 32.04
CA ARG A 365 20.37 -3.42 30.64
C ARG A 365 18.89 -3.79 30.57
N ARG A 366 18.43 -4.72 31.42
CA ARG A 366 17.00 -5.12 31.48
C ARG A 366 16.08 -3.95 31.80
N LEU A 367 16.50 -3.04 32.68
CA LEU A 367 15.73 -1.84 33.00
C LEU A 367 15.63 -0.89 31.80
N ARG A 368 16.71 -0.71 31.03
CA ARG A 368 16.69 0.10 29.80
C ARG A 368 15.79 -0.51 28.73
N GLU A 369 15.91 -1.81 28.47
CA GLU A 369 15.06 -2.53 27.52
C GLU A 369 13.57 -2.44 27.90
N ARG A 370 13.26 -2.55 29.20
CA ARG A 370 11.89 -2.39 29.72
C ARG A 370 11.36 -0.97 29.55
N ALA A 371 12.21 0.05 29.74
CA ALA A 371 11.84 1.44 29.51
C ALA A 371 11.59 1.71 28.01
N GLU A 372 12.42 1.18 27.12
CA GLU A 372 12.23 1.29 25.67
C GLU A 372 10.95 0.61 25.21
N THR A 373 10.66 -0.60 25.70
CA THR A 373 9.40 -1.30 25.37
C THR A 373 8.17 -0.57 25.89
N LEU A 374 8.24 0.04 27.08
CA LEU A 374 7.16 0.88 27.60
C LEU A 374 6.94 2.12 26.74
N LEU A 375 8.01 2.78 26.29
CA LEU A 375 7.92 3.94 25.39
C LEU A 375 7.30 3.55 24.03
N ASP A 376 7.70 2.42 23.45
CA ASP A 376 7.12 1.90 22.20
C ASP A 376 5.64 1.54 22.35
N LEU A 377 5.24 0.94 23.47
CA LEU A 377 3.83 0.66 23.79
C LEU A 377 2.99 1.93 23.92
N CYS A 378 3.47 2.94 24.64
CA CYS A 378 2.80 4.24 24.74
C CYS A 378 2.71 4.96 23.39
N ALA A 379 3.70 4.80 22.51
CA ALA A 379 3.65 5.38 21.16
C ALA A 379 2.61 4.68 20.27
N ARG A 380 2.41 3.36 20.42
CA ARG A 380 1.45 2.58 19.63
C ARG A 380 0.00 2.72 20.09
N TYR A 381 -0.22 2.99 21.38
CA TYR A 381 -1.56 3.07 21.98
C TYR A 381 -1.72 4.39 22.77
N PRO A 382 -2.21 5.47 22.14
CA PRO A 382 -2.34 6.80 22.76
C PRO A 382 -3.29 6.83 23.98
N ASP A 383 -4.18 5.85 24.08
CA ASP A 383 -5.17 5.72 25.16
C ASP A 383 -4.55 5.33 26.51
N LEU A 384 -3.31 4.84 26.51
CA LEU A 384 -2.60 4.37 27.71
C LEU A 384 -2.00 5.50 28.57
N GLY A 385 -2.10 6.76 28.12
CA GLY A 385 -1.53 7.92 28.81
C GLY A 385 0.00 8.01 28.73
N PRO A 386 0.60 9.15 29.10
CA PRO A 386 2.05 9.36 28.98
C PRO A 386 2.84 8.48 29.96
N ALA A 387 3.96 7.93 29.50
CA ALA A 387 4.87 7.14 30.35
C ALA A 387 5.33 7.96 31.58
N PRO A 388 5.38 7.34 32.77
CA PRO A 388 5.80 8.04 33.99
C PRO A 388 7.23 8.59 33.83
N ARG A 389 7.41 9.88 34.13
CA ARG A 389 8.73 10.52 34.11
C ARG A 389 9.64 9.84 35.14
N ASP A 390 10.81 9.39 34.69
CA ASP A 390 11.89 8.91 35.55
C ASP A 390 12.15 9.91 36.68
N ARG A 391 11.77 9.58 37.91
CA ARG A 391 12.30 10.24 39.10
C ARG A 391 13.71 9.69 39.31
N LYS A 392 14.69 10.32 38.67
CA LYS A 392 16.09 10.17 39.06
C LYS A 392 16.32 10.93 40.37
N SER A 393 16.50 10.19 41.46
CA SER A 393 17.34 10.58 42.59
C SER A 393 18.53 9.63 42.64
#